data_AF-A0A939W232-F1
#
_entry.id   AF-A0A939W232-F1
#
_cell.length_a   1.000
_cell.length_b   1.000
_cell.length_c   1.000
_cell.angle_alpha   90.00
_cell.angle_beta   90.00
_cell.angle_gamma   90.00
#
_symmetry.space_group_name_H-M   'P 1'
#
loop_
_entity.id
_entity.type
_entity.pdbx_description
1 polymer ?
#
loop_
_entity_poly.entity_id
_entity_poly.type
_entity_poly.pdbx_seq_one_letter_code
_entity_poly.pdbx_strand_id
1 'polypeptide(L)'
;MKKYILVLLSLFIFSSLFAVQKTSQPNNNSKVVITGYVVSKGNVPFVYPAIRAQDGTEYMIICKDKTKQKLLNAQGSLIKFTGTLNEDGFLVLKKWKVVK
;
A
#
# COMPACT_ATOMS: atom_id res chain seq x y z
N MET A 1 -33.82 36.69 8.97
CA MET A 1 -32.36 36.61 9.26
C MET A 1 -31.96 35.37 10.07
N LYS A 2 -32.69 34.96 11.12
CA LYS A 2 -32.35 33.78 11.96
C LYS A 2 -32.31 32.42 11.21
N LYS A 3 -33.14 32.24 10.17
CA LYS A 3 -33.22 30.98 9.40
C LYS A 3 -31.97 30.69 8.55
N TYR A 4 -31.28 31.72 8.08
CA TYR A 4 -30.06 31.59 7.26
C TYR A 4 -28.81 31.33 8.09
N ILE A 5 -28.79 31.79 9.35
CA ILE A 5 -27.73 31.53 10.32
C ILE A 5 -27.66 30.03 10.66
N LEU A 6 -28.81 29.37 10.77
CA LEU A 6 -28.90 27.93 11.07
C LEU A 6 -28.36 27.06 9.92
N VAL A 7 -28.57 27.49 8.67
CA VAL A 7 -28.05 26.81 7.47
C VAL A 7 -26.54 26.99 7.36
N LEU A 8 -26.03 28.20 7.60
CA LEU A 8 -24.58 28.47 7.61
C LEU A 8 -23.84 27.68 8.70
N LEU A 9 -24.44 27.50 9.87
CA LEU A 9 -23.85 26.70 10.95
C LEU A 9 -23.76 25.21 10.58
N SER A 10 -24.77 24.67 9.87
CA SER A 10 -24.76 23.26 9.44
C SER A 10 -23.68 22.95 8.40
N LEU A 11 -23.36 23.91 7.52
CA LEU A 11 -22.30 23.77 6.51
C LEU A 11 -20.91 23.72 7.14
N PHE A 12 -20.71 24.38 8.28
CA PHE A 12 -19.42 24.42 8.98
C PHE A 12 -19.12 23.13 9.76
N ILE A 13 -20.16 22.42 10.22
CA ILE A 13 -19.99 21.16 10.95
C ILE A 13 -19.61 20.02 10.00
N PHE A 14 -20.14 20.03 8.77
CA PHE A 14 -19.86 18.99 7.77
C PHE A 14 -18.42 19.01 7.23
N SER A 15 -17.75 20.18 7.20
CA SER A 15 -16.35 20.28 6.74
C SER A 15 -15.34 19.75 7.76
N SER A 16 -15.67 19.76 9.05
CA SER A 16 -14.77 19.27 10.11
C SER A 16 -14.62 17.74 10.14
N LEU A 17 -15.58 17.00 9.57
CA LEU A 17 -15.56 15.53 9.54
C LEU A 17 -14.58 14.92 8.52
N PHE A 18 -14.07 15.70 7.57
CA PHE A 18 -13.11 15.24 6.57
C PHE A 18 -11.65 15.51 6.92
N ALA A 19 -11.36 16.18 8.05
CA ALA A 19 -9.99 16.57 8.43
C ALA A 19 -9.20 15.49 9.20
N VAL A 20 -9.78 14.32 9.47
CA VAL A 20 -9.12 13.25 10.25
C VAL A 20 -8.83 12.01 9.40
N GLN A 21 -8.11 12.19 8.29
CA GLN A 21 -7.33 11.09 7.73
C GLN A 21 -5.92 11.21 8.28
N LYS A 22 -5.67 10.50 9.39
CA LYS A 22 -4.33 10.28 9.93
C LYS A 22 -3.52 9.51 8.87
N THR A 23 -2.75 10.22 8.06
CA THR A 23 -1.72 9.58 7.24
C THR A 23 -0.67 9.05 8.20
N SER A 24 -0.76 7.75 8.53
CA SER A 24 0.29 7.06 9.26
C SER A 24 1.52 7.05 8.37
N GLN A 25 2.39 8.04 8.53
CA GLN A 25 3.66 8.12 7.83
C GLN A 25 4.47 6.88 8.26
N PRO A 26 4.73 5.92 7.35
CA PRO A 26 5.47 4.73 7.73
C PRO A 26 6.85 5.17 8.21
N ASN A 27 7.23 4.72 9.41
CA ASN A 27 8.55 4.98 9.95
C ASN A 27 9.61 4.35 9.01
N ASN A 28 10.32 5.20 8.26
CA ASN A 28 11.12 4.95 7.03
C ASN A 28 12.25 3.92 7.11
N ASN A 29 12.43 3.21 8.24
CA ASN A 29 13.41 2.12 8.37
C ASN A 29 12.89 0.93 9.18
N SER A 30 11.60 0.90 9.47
CA SER A 30 11.01 -0.18 10.23
C SER A 30 11.02 -1.44 9.38
N LYS A 31 11.53 -2.54 9.93
CA LYS A 31 11.39 -3.85 9.32
C LYS A 31 9.91 -4.19 9.29
N VAL A 32 9.36 -4.40 8.09
CA VAL A 32 7.95 -4.76 7.90
C VAL A 32 7.85 -6.22 7.46
N VAL A 33 6.84 -6.91 7.98
CA VAL A 33 6.45 -8.25 7.56
C VAL A 33 5.04 -8.17 7.01
N ILE A 34 4.88 -8.49 5.73
CA ILE A 34 3.61 -8.34 5.01
C ILE A 34 3.25 -9.70 4.45
N THR A 35 2.00 -10.14 4.64
CA THR A 35 1.47 -11.35 4.01
C THR A 35 0.38 -10.94 3.03
N GLY A 36 0.49 -11.39 1.79
CA GLY A 36 -0.44 -10.98 0.74
C GLY A 36 -0.21 -11.72 -0.56
N TYR A 37 -1.05 -11.43 -1.55
CA TYR A 37 -1.00 -12.05 -2.86
C TYR A 37 -0.10 -11.25 -3.80
N VAL A 38 0.71 -11.94 -4.60
CA VAL A 38 1.48 -11.28 -5.64
C VAL A 38 0.57 -10.89 -6.79
N VAL A 39 0.65 -9.62 -7.18
CA VAL A 39 -0.04 -9.06 -8.34
C VAL A 39 0.98 -8.43 -9.27
N SER A 40 0.71 -8.46 -10.56
CA SER A 40 1.49 -7.72 -11.56
C SER A 40 0.85 -6.35 -11.80
N LYS A 41 1.68 -5.33 -11.99
CA LYS A 41 1.29 -3.96 -12.29
C LYS A 41 2.05 -3.44 -13.49
N GLY A 42 1.46 -2.49 -14.20
CA GLY A 42 2.02 -1.94 -15.44
C GLY A 42 1.62 -2.75 -16.67
N ASN A 43 2.09 -2.29 -17.83
CA ASN A 43 1.78 -2.86 -19.14
C ASN A 43 3.08 -3.32 -19.81
N VAL A 44 2.99 -4.28 -20.72
CA VAL A 44 4.14 -4.76 -21.49
C VAL A 44 4.80 -3.57 -22.22
N PRO A 45 6.14 -3.42 -22.17
CA PRO A 45 7.15 -4.31 -21.57
C PRO A 45 7.49 -4.00 -20.09
N PHE A 46 6.86 -3.00 -19.48
CA PHE A 46 7.17 -2.50 -18.14
C PHE A 46 6.21 -3.05 -17.08
N VAL A 47 6.36 -4.35 -16.76
CA VAL A 47 5.60 -5.02 -15.70
C VAL A 47 6.40 -5.09 -14.41
N TYR A 48 5.77 -4.84 -13.27
CA TYR A 48 6.37 -4.84 -11.94
C TYR A 48 5.57 -5.70 -10.95
N PRO A 49 6.23 -6.42 -10.04
CA PRO A 49 5.53 -7.15 -8.99
C PRO A 49 5.10 -6.18 -7.88
N ALA A 50 3.88 -6.37 -7.40
CA ALA A 50 3.34 -5.74 -6.22
C ALA A 50 2.68 -6.78 -5.32
N ILE A 51 2.40 -6.41 -4.07
CA ILE A 51 1.73 -7.24 -3.09
C ILE A 51 0.41 -6.58 -2.74
N ARG A 52 -0.67 -7.34 -2.80
CA ARG A 52 -1.95 -6.94 -2.21
C ARG A 52 -2.09 -7.64 -0.85
N ALA A 53 -1.99 -6.85 0.22
CA ALA A 53 -2.19 -7.32 1.58
C ALA A 53 -3.68 -7.58 1.86
N GLN A 54 -3.97 -8.27 2.98
CA GLN A 54 -5.34 -8.64 3.35
C GLN A 54 -6.24 -7.45 3.68
N ASP A 55 -5.66 -6.35 4.13
CA ASP A 55 -6.35 -5.07 4.39
C ASP A 55 -6.66 -4.29 3.09
N GLY A 56 -6.28 -4.84 1.93
CA GLY A 56 -6.43 -4.21 0.62
C GLY A 56 -5.28 -3.27 0.26
N THR A 57 -4.33 -3.00 1.17
CA THR A 57 -3.18 -2.15 0.90
C THR A 57 -2.28 -2.79 -0.15
N GLU A 58 -1.86 -2.02 -1.15
CA GLU A 58 -0.95 -2.46 -2.18
C GLU A 58 0.46 -1.88 -1.99
N TYR A 59 1.46 -2.75 -2.07
CA TYR A 59 2.87 -2.38 -1.96
C TYR A 59 3.60 -2.75 -3.25
N MET A 60 4.14 -1.75 -3.94
CA MET A 60 5.08 -1.97 -5.03
C MET A 60 6.42 -2.46 -4.48
N ILE A 61 7.00 -3.49 -5.12
CA ILE A 61 8.20 -4.17 -4.61
C ILE A 61 9.43 -3.70 -5.38
N ILE A 62 10.44 -3.21 -4.65
CA ILE A 62 11.78 -2.97 -5.18
C ILE A 62 12.63 -4.21 -4.91
N CYS A 63 13.09 -4.85 -5.99
CA CYS A 63 13.95 -6.04 -5.93
C CYS A 63 14.83 -6.16 -7.18
N LYS A 64 15.85 -7.03 -7.12
CA LYS A 64 16.72 -7.36 -8.26
C LYS A 64 15.94 -8.08 -9.37
N ASP A 65 16.34 -7.94 -10.63
CA ASP A 65 15.64 -8.51 -11.79
C ASP A 65 15.37 -10.02 -11.70
N LYS A 66 16.34 -10.80 -11.20
CA LYS A 66 16.15 -12.25 -10.98
C LYS A 66 15.01 -12.54 -10.00
N THR A 67 14.87 -11.73 -8.95
CA THR A 67 13.78 -11.86 -7.98
C THR A 67 12.47 -11.35 -8.55
N LYS A 68 12.53 -10.25 -9.32
CA LYS A 68 11.39 -9.69 -10.03
C LYS A 68 10.68 -10.75 -10.88
N GLN A 69 11.42 -11.46 -11.72
CA GLN A 69 10.84 -12.52 -12.57
C GLN A 69 10.24 -13.68 -11.75
N LYS A 70 10.90 -14.09 -10.66
CA LYS A 70 10.36 -15.13 -9.77
C LYS A 70 9.04 -14.71 -9.12
N LEU A 71 8.91 -13.45 -8.74
CA LEU A 71 7.69 -12.92 -8.15
C LEU A 71 6.58 -12.81 -9.19
N LEU A 72 6.88 -12.30 -10.39
CA LEU A 72 5.91 -12.26 -11.49
C LEU A 72 5.39 -13.66 -11.84
N ASN A 73 6.26 -14.67 -11.86
CA ASN A 73 5.86 -16.07 -12.07
C ASN A 73 5.04 -16.65 -10.90
N ALA A 74 5.16 -16.06 -9.70
CA ALA A 74 4.40 -16.44 -8.51
C ALA A 74 3.11 -15.60 -8.34
N GLN A 75 2.67 -14.89 -9.39
CA GLN A 75 1.42 -14.14 -9.39
C GLN A 75 0.24 -15.02 -8.91
N GLY A 76 -0.62 -14.46 -8.06
CA GLY A 76 -1.74 -15.17 -7.44
C GLY A 76 -1.36 -16.05 -6.25
N SER A 77 -0.07 -16.25 -5.97
CA SER A 77 0.36 -16.99 -4.78
C SER A 77 0.33 -16.11 -3.52
N LEU A 78 -0.05 -16.71 -2.39
CA LEU A 78 0.06 -16.08 -1.07
C LEU A 78 1.51 -16.17 -0.58
N ILE A 79 2.12 -15.02 -0.30
CA ILE A 79 3.54 -14.93 0.07
C ILE A 79 3.71 -14.07 1.30
N LYS A 80 4.59 -14.52 2.19
CA LYS A 80 5.07 -13.72 3.33
C LYS A 80 6.37 -13.03 2.94
N PHE A 81 6.32 -11.71 2.94
CA PHE A 81 7.43 -10.81 2.62
C PHE A 81 8.02 -10.21 3.89
N THR A 82 9.32 -9.97 3.85
CA THR A 82 10.05 -9.25 4.88
C THR A 82 10.95 -8.24 4.20
N GLY A 83 10.79 -6.98 4.57
CA GLY A 83 11.48 -5.88 3.93
C GLY A 83 11.51 -4.63 4.79
N THR A 84 11.80 -3.51 4.16
CA THR A 84 11.73 -2.16 4.73
C THR A 84 10.97 -1.28 3.74
N LEU A 85 10.16 -0.35 4.24
CA LEU A 85 9.54 0.66 3.39
C LEU A 85 10.53 1.80 3.18
N ASN A 86 10.69 2.25 1.95
CA ASN A 86 11.44 3.48 1.67
C ASN A 86 10.56 4.72 1.89
N GLU A 87 11.14 5.90 1.71
CA GLU A 87 10.45 7.18 1.92
C GLU A 87 9.25 7.39 0.96
N ASP A 88 9.28 6.74 -0.20
CA ASP A 88 8.19 6.76 -1.19
C ASP A 88 7.10 5.70 -0.93
N GLY A 89 7.24 4.89 0.12
CA GLY A 89 6.31 3.81 0.46
C GLY A 89 6.49 2.51 -0.33
N PHE A 90 7.57 2.37 -1.11
CA PHE A 90 7.95 1.13 -1.78
C PHE A 90 8.54 0.12 -0.81
N LEU A 91 8.17 -1.15 -0.98
CA LEU A 91 8.71 -2.25 -0.20
C LEU A 91 10.05 -2.71 -0.80
N VAL A 92 11.15 -2.40 -0.12
CA VAL A 92 12.48 -2.93 -0.42
C VAL A 92 12.57 -4.36 0.10
N LEU A 93 12.60 -5.31 -0.81
CA LEU A 93 12.51 -6.73 -0.48
C LEU A 93 13.82 -7.28 0.09
N LYS A 94 13.78 -7.84 1.30
CA LYS A 94 14.91 -8.59 1.90
C LYS A 94 14.73 -10.10 1.79
N LYS A 95 13.55 -10.62 2.15
CA LYS A 95 13.23 -12.06 2.10
C LYS A 95 11.77 -12.28 1.74
N TRP A 96 11.48 -13.41 1.10
CA TRP A 96 10.11 -13.85 0.82
C TRP A 96 10.01 -15.37 0.91
N LYS A 97 8.80 -15.86 1.24
CA LYS A 97 8.48 -17.28 1.26
C LYS A 97 7.02 -17.48 0.88
N VAL A 98 6.77 -18.42 -0.03
CA VAL A 98 5.40 -18.85 -0.36
C VAL A 98 4.79 -19.51 0.87
N VAL A 99 3.59 -19.05 1.25
CA VAL A 99 2.79 -19.67 2.30
C VAL A 99 2.03 -20.80 1.63
N LYS A 100 2.36 -22.05 2.02
CA LYS A 100 1.63 -23.24 1.60
C LYS A 100 0.40 -23.43 2.46
#